data_AF-A0A9P8PA91-F1
#
_entry.id   AF-A0A9P8PA91-F1
#
_cell.length_a   1.000
_cell.length_b   1.000
_cell.length_c   1.000
_cell.angle_alpha   90.00
_cell.angle_beta   90.00
_cell.angle_gamma   90.00
#
_symmetry.space_group_name_H-M   'P 1'
#
loop_
_entity.id
_entity.type
_entity.pdbx_description
1 polymer ?
#
loop_
_entity_poly.entity_id
_entity_poly.type
_entity_poly.pdbx_seq_one_letter_code
_entity_poly.pdbx_strand_id
1 'polypeptide(L)' 'GINDGALRNKTDRMAKLQRRERNRQARQGEGDRHATASLPKHLFSGKRGAGKTDRR' A
#
# COMPACT_ATOMS: atom_id res chain seq x y z
N GLY A 1 -14.03 -21.23 -18.27
CA GLY A 1 -12.95 -20.34 -18.75
C GLY A 1 -13.35 -19.76 -20.09
N ILE A 2 -12.84 -18.57 -20.45
CA ILE A 2 -13.09 -17.98 -21.78
C ILE A 2 -12.38 -18.84 -22.82
N ASN A 3 -13.08 -19.31 -23.85
CA ASN A 3 -12.51 -20.21 -24.87
C ASN A 3 -11.98 -19.45 -26.10
N ASP A 4 -12.47 -18.23 -26.35
CA ASP A 4 -12.03 -17.38 -27.45
C ASP A 4 -10.76 -16.58 -27.08
N GLY A 5 -9.76 -16.65 -27.96
CA GLY A 5 -8.49 -15.94 -27.80
C GLY A 5 -8.64 -14.42 -27.83
N ALA A 6 -9.55 -13.86 -28.64
CA ALA A 6 -9.77 -12.42 -28.69
C ALA A 6 -10.32 -11.89 -27.37
N LEU A 7 -11.30 -12.59 -26.79
CA LEU A 7 -11.85 -12.26 -25.47
C LEU A 7 -10.81 -12.44 -24.35
N ARG A 8 -9.96 -13.47 -24.39
CA ARG A 8 -8.85 -13.63 -23.42
C ARG A 8 -7.88 -12.44 -23.43
N ASN A 9 -7.48 -11.98 -24.62
CA ASN A 9 -6.61 -10.83 -24.78
C ASN A 9 -7.26 -9.55 -24.25
N LYS A 10 -8.57 -9.38 -24.49
CA LYS A 10 -9.34 -8.26 -23.94
C LYS A 10 -9.35 -8.29 -22.41
N THR A 11 -9.59 -9.45 -21.80
CA THR A 11 -9.60 -9.58 -20.33
C THR A 11 -8.23 -9.35 -19.69
N ASP A 12 -7.16 -9.86 -20.30
CA ASP A 12 -5.80 -9.62 -19.80
C ASP A 12 -5.42 -8.12 -19.87
N ARG A 13 -5.82 -7.44 -20.95
CA ARG A 13 -5.65 -5.98 -21.04
C ARG A 13 -6.43 -5.24 -19.95
N MET A 14 -7.68 -5.63 -19.70
CA MET A 14 -8.49 -5.04 -18.62
C MET A 14 -7.84 -5.24 -17.24
N ALA A 15 -7.35 -6.44 -16.94
CA ALA A 15 -6.64 -6.72 -15.68
C ALA A 15 -5.37 -5.86 -15.53
N LYS A 16 -4.57 -5.72 -16.60
CA LYS A 16 -3.37 -4.86 -16.60
C LYS A 16 -3.70 -3.37 -16.38
N LEU A 17 -4.82 -2.88 -16.91
CA LEU A 17 -5.29 -1.51 -16.67
C LEU A 17 -5.69 -1.30 -15.21
N GLN A 18 -6.47 -2.22 -14.64
CA GLN A 18 -6.93 -2.13 -13.25
C GLN A 18 -5.77 -2.14 -12.24
N ARG A 19 -4.70 -2.89 -12.52
CA ARG A 19 -3.52 -2.96 -11.65
C ARG A 19 -2.71 -1.65 -11.58
N ARG A 20 -2.88 -0.72 -12.54
CA ARG A 20 -2.06 0.51 -12.64
C ARG A 20 -2.12 1.40 -11.40
N GLU A 21 -3.29 1.55 -10.80
CA GLU A 21 -3.46 2.39 -9.61
C GLU A 21 -2.61 1.88 -8.44
N ARG A 22 -2.65 0.57 -8.20
CA ARG A 22 -1.88 -0.08 -7.15
C ARG A 22 -0.38 0.02 -7.41
N ASN A 23 0.04 -0.19 -8.66
CA ASN A 23 1.44 -0.06 -9.05
C ASN A 23 1.95 1.37 -8.88
N ARG A 24 1.10 2.38 -9.12
CA ARG A 24 1.43 3.79 -8.85
C ARG A 24 1.70 4.05 -7.36
N GLN A 25 1.00 3.34 -6.48
CA GLN A 25 1.24 3.37 -5.03
C GLN A 25 2.38 2.43 -4.58
N ALA A 26 3.11 1.83 -5.54
CA ALA A 26 4.22 0.90 -5.30
C ALA A 26 3.89 -0.30 -4.38
N ARG A 27 2.63 -0.78 -4.38
CA ARG A 27 2.29 -1.95 -3.56
C ARG A 27 2.85 -3.24 -4.14
N GLN A 28 3.17 -4.18 -3.26
CA GLN A 28 3.79 -5.45 -3.65
C GLN A 28 2.83 -6.40 -4.38
N GLY A 29 1.52 -6.26 -4.15
CA GLY A 29 0.49 -7.10 -4.76
C GLY A 29 -0.90 -6.81 -4.24
N GLU A 30 -1.87 -7.65 -4.61
CA GLU A 30 -3.29 -7.49 -4.21
C GLU A 30 -3.54 -7.60 -2.71
N GLY A 31 -2.74 -8.44 -2.03
CA GLY A 31 -2.82 -8.62 -0.59
C GLY A 31 -2.24 -7.45 0.21
N ASP A 32 -1.43 -6.58 -0.43
CA ASP A 32 -0.79 -5.46 0.24
C ASP A 32 -1.79 -4.31 0.44
N ARG A 33 -2.30 -4.23 1.66
CA ARG A 33 -3.29 -3.25 2.13
C ARG A 33 -2.79 -2.50 3.37
N HIS A 34 -1.48 -2.41 3.57
CA HIS A 34 -0.90 -1.71 4.71
C HIS A 34 -1.23 -0.21 4.68
N ALA A 35 -1.60 0.34 5.83
CA ALA A 35 -1.88 1.76 6.01
C ALA A 35 -0.93 2.33 7.07
N THR A 36 -0.24 3.41 6.72
CA THR A 36 0.66 4.12 7.65
C THR A 36 -0.11 5.18 8.42
N ALA A 37 0.16 5.30 9.72
CA ALA A 37 -0.38 6.40 10.51
C ALA A 37 0.23 7.73 10.06
N SER A 38 -0.60 8.75 9.83
CA SER A 38 -0.13 10.08 9.43
C SER A 38 0.70 10.77 10.52
N LEU A 39 0.33 10.59 11.78
CA LEU A 39 1.00 11.17 12.95
C LEU A 39 1.16 10.13 14.06
N PRO A 40 2.31 9.45 14.17
CA PRO A 40 2.57 8.51 15.26
C PRO A 40 2.64 9.21 16.62
N LYS A 41 1.79 8.81 17.57
CA LYS A 41 1.64 9.45 18.89
C LYS A 41 2.96 9.67 19.63
N HIS A 42 3.84 8.68 19.66
CA HIS A 42 5.12 8.72 20.39
C HIS A 42 6.13 9.74 19.84
N LEU A 43 5.88 10.31 18.65
CA LEU A 43 6.69 11.38 18.08
C LEU A 43 6.19 12.77 18.47
N PHE A 44 4.87 12.92 18.67
CA PHE A 44 4.21 14.22 18.80
C PHE A 44 3.55 14.46 20.16
N SER A 45 3.45 13.44 21.00
CA SER A 45 2.84 13.50 22.32
C SER A 45 3.88 13.28 23.41
N GLY A 46 3.79 14.08 24.48
CA GLY A 46 4.72 14.05 25.60
C GLY A 46 5.82 15.12 25.50
N LYS A 47 6.39 15.49 26.66
CA LYS A 47 7.57 16.36 26.76
C LYS A 47 8.69 15.58 27.43
N ARG A 48 9.93 15.79 26.99
CA ARG A 48 11.10 15.17 27.62
C ARG A 48 11.43 15.92 28.91
N GLY A 49 11.39 15.21 30.04
CA GLY A 49 11.80 15.72 31.35
C GLY A 49 13.29 15.51 31.61
N ALA A 50 13.74 15.87 32.82
CA ALA A 50 15.08 15.54 33.29
C ALA A 50 15.16 14.04 33.66
N GLY A 51 16.21 13.34 33.23
CA GLY A 51 16.41 11.91 33.50
C GLY A 51 16.28 11.02 32.26
N LYS A 52 15.57 9.89 32.39
CA LYS A 52 15.38 8.91 31.30
C LYS A 52 14.57 9.52 30.15
N THR A 53 14.93 9.15 28.92
CA THR A 53 14.25 9.60 27.69
C THR A 53 13.81 8.39 26.86
N ASP A 54 12.79 8.58 26.02
CA ASP A 54 12.12 7.49 25.29
C ASP A 54 12.97 6.87 24.17
N ARG A 55 14.01 7.55 23.70
CA ARG A 55 14.87 7.11 22.59
C ARG A 55 16.34 7.40 22.92
N ARG A 56 17.24 6.57 22.40
CA ARG A 56 18.68 6.65 22.66
C ARG A 56 19.32 7.87 22.01
#